data_AF-A0A924FVJ5-F1
#
_entry.id   AF-A0A924FVJ5-F1
#
_cell.length_a   1.000
_cell.length_b   1.000
_cell.length_c   1.000
_cell.angle_alpha   90.00
_cell.angle_beta   90.00
_cell.angle_gamma   90.00
#
_symmetry.space_group_name_H-M   'P 1'
#
loop_
_entity.id
_entity.type
_entity.pdbx_description
1 polymer ?
#
loop_
_entity_poly.entity_id
_entity_poly.type
_entity_poly.pdbx_seq_one_letter_code
_entity_poly.pdbx_strand_id
1 'polypeptide(L)'
;MMIASPTAARRSIRTHLIIGLAVVAILAGGLGGWASTAQISGALIAPGSVVVDSNVKKVQHPTGGVVGELRARDGDVVKAGDVVVRLDDTVTKAGLAIVTKNLNGLWARAARLEAEQRGTDQISFPAVLLRHVADDDVKNVISSESKLFSVRSSGRIGQKAQLRERIAQLNEEIGGLTAQEAAKTREIALVEKELVGVRGLYDQQLVQISRLTVLERDAARLAGERAQFIAARAQAKGKITETELQIIQIDKDLVSEVSKDLRETNDKIGEFVERKVTAEDQLRRIDIRAPQDGMVLQSTVHTIGGVITAGDAIMLIVPQTDSLSVEARVNPQDIDKLAIGQKTLLRLSAFNQRTTPELNGVVSRVSPDTTTDQRTGQSYYTIRISMPPSEIARLGDVRLIPGMPVEAFVQTGDRTMLAYLAKPLNDQLMRAFREK
;
A
#
# COMPACT_ATOMS: atom_id res chain seq x y z
N MET A 1 -8.44 37.96 -118.34
CA MET A 1 -9.10 38.13 -117.02
C MET A 1 -8.10 37.66 -115.96
N MET A 2 -7.63 38.44 -114.95
CA MET A 2 -8.30 39.38 -114.02
C MET A 2 -9.40 38.68 -113.20
N ILE A 3 -9.48 38.73 -111.85
CA ILE A 3 -8.63 39.30 -110.76
C ILE A 3 -8.76 38.37 -109.50
N ALA A 4 -8.15 38.51 -108.32
CA ALA A 4 -7.22 39.44 -107.64
C ALA A 4 -6.47 38.70 -106.48
N SER A 5 -5.72 39.41 -105.63
CA SER A 5 -5.16 38.90 -104.36
C SER A 5 -5.52 39.78 -103.15
N PRO A 6 -6.04 39.23 -102.04
CA PRO A 6 -6.26 39.99 -100.79
C PRO A 6 -5.62 39.32 -99.55
N THR A 7 -4.31 39.51 -99.35
CA THR A 7 -3.55 38.88 -98.24
C THR A 7 -3.50 39.70 -96.94
N ALA A 8 -4.02 40.93 -96.91
CA ALA A 8 -3.94 41.82 -95.74
C ALA A 8 -4.89 41.45 -94.58
N ALA A 9 -6.19 41.27 -94.85
CA ALA A 9 -7.23 41.22 -93.82
C ALA A 9 -7.05 40.07 -92.81
N ARG A 10 -6.76 38.84 -93.28
CA ARG A 10 -6.59 37.67 -92.41
C ARG A 10 -5.40 37.83 -91.43
N ARG A 11 -4.36 38.60 -91.79
CA ARG A 11 -3.20 38.83 -90.92
C ARG A 11 -3.54 39.78 -89.77
N SER A 12 -4.32 40.83 -90.03
CA SER A 12 -4.81 41.75 -88.98
C SER A 12 -5.71 41.04 -87.97
N ILE A 13 -6.72 40.28 -88.43
CA ILE A 13 -7.65 39.54 -87.56
C ILE A 13 -6.88 38.55 -86.67
N ARG A 14 -5.97 37.76 -87.24
CA ARG A 14 -5.18 36.79 -86.47
C ARG A 14 -4.29 37.46 -85.42
N THR A 15 -3.78 38.66 -85.70
CA THR A 15 -2.96 39.43 -84.75
C THR A 15 -3.80 39.95 -83.57
N HIS A 16 -4.96 40.57 -83.84
CA HIS A 16 -5.86 41.04 -82.80
C HIS A 16 -6.43 39.89 -81.94
N LEU A 17 -6.73 38.74 -82.56
CA LEU A 17 -7.19 37.55 -81.85
C LEU A 17 -6.10 36.95 -80.95
N ILE A 18 -4.84 36.92 -81.39
CA ILE A 18 -3.70 36.51 -80.55
C ILE A 18 -3.48 37.49 -79.39
N ILE A 19 -3.58 38.81 -79.63
CA ILE A 19 -3.46 39.82 -78.56
C ILE A 19 -4.61 39.68 -77.56
N GLY A 20 -5.85 39.51 -78.01
CA GLY A 20 -7.01 39.26 -77.15
C GLY A 20 -6.86 37.98 -76.32
N LEU A 21 -6.41 36.88 -76.95
CA LEU A 21 -6.12 35.62 -76.25
C LEU A 21 -5.01 35.78 -75.21
N ALA A 22 -3.95 36.54 -75.52
CA ALA A 22 -2.86 36.83 -74.60
C ALA A 22 -3.33 37.69 -73.41
N VAL A 23 -4.16 38.71 -73.63
CA VAL A 23 -4.76 39.51 -72.56
C VAL A 23 -5.67 38.65 -71.67
N VAL A 24 -6.50 37.79 -72.26
CA VAL A 24 -7.33 36.84 -71.48
C VAL A 24 -6.47 35.84 -70.69
N ALA A 25 -5.39 35.32 -71.28
CA ALA A 25 -4.47 34.40 -70.60
C ALA A 25 -3.69 35.09 -69.46
N ILE A 26 -3.26 36.34 -69.64
CA ILE A 26 -2.61 37.15 -68.60
C ILE A 26 -3.61 37.50 -67.49
N LEU A 27 -4.86 37.85 -67.82
CA LEU A 27 -5.87 38.21 -66.83
C LEU A 27 -6.37 36.99 -66.05
N ALA A 28 -6.59 35.86 -66.71
CA ALA A 28 -6.95 34.59 -66.06
C ALA A 28 -5.78 33.99 -65.27
N GLY A 29 -4.55 34.06 -65.79
CA GLY A 29 -3.34 33.64 -65.07
C GLY A 29 -3.01 34.54 -63.88
N GLY A 30 -3.20 35.85 -64.01
CA GLY A 30 -3.01 36.84 -62.95
C GLY A 30 -4.06 36.71 -61.84
N LEU A 31 -5.35 36.72 -62.17
CA LEU A 31 -6.42 36.56 -61.19
C LEU A 31 -6.48 35.13 -60.62
N GLY A 32 -6.24 34.10 -61.43
CA GLY A 32 -6.19 32.71 -60.97
C GLY A 32 -4.96 32.42 -60.09
N GLY A 33 -3.79 32.93 -60.49
CA GLY A 33 -2.58 32.91 -59.67
C GLY A 33 -2.81 33.62 -58.34
N TRP A 34 -3.27 34.88 -58.38
CA TRP A 34 -3.57 35.64 -57.18
C TRP A 34 -4.62 34.96 -56.29
N ALA A 35 -5.76 34.50 -56.82
CA ALA A 35 -6.80 33.83 -56.05
C ALA A 35 -6.39 32.45 -55.49
N SER A 36 -5.36 31.81 -56.06
CA SER A 36 -4.74 30.60 -55.53
C SER A 36 -3.66 30.86 -54.47
N THR A 37 -3.04 32.04 -54.45
CA THR A 37 -2.05 32.45 -53.44
C THR A 37 -2.62 33.31 -52.31
N ALA A 38 -3.72 34.03 -52.55
CA ALA A 38 -4.36 34.93 -51.59
C ALA A 38 -5.10 34.11 -50.53
N GLN A 39 -4.46 33.96 -49.37
CA GLN A 39 -5.01 33.36 -48.17
C GLN A 39 -5.95 34.36 -47.46
N ILE A 40 -7.14 33.87 -47.09
CA ILE A 40 -8.12 34.58 -46.27
C ILE A 40 -8.26 33.80 -44.97
N SER A 41 -7.81 34.40 -43.87
CA SER A 41 -7.99 33.87 -42.52
C SER A 41 -9.45 34.07 -42.08
N GLY A 42 -10.18 32.99 -41.82
CA GLY A 42 -11.52 33.05 -41.25
C GLY A 42 -11.49 33.07 -39.73
N ALA A 43 -12.40 33.80 -39.09
CA ALA A 43 -12.59 33.76 -37.64
C ALA A 43 -13.94 33.11 -37.28
N LEU A 44 -13.92 32.13 -36.37
CA LEU A 44 -15.10 31.57 -35.73
C LEU A 44 -15.38 32.37 -34.46
N ILE A 45 -16.59 32.92 -34.33
CA ILE A 45 -17.01 33.71 -33.16
C ILE A 45 -17.75 32.78 -32.19
N ALA A 46 -17.19 32.62 -30.99
CA ALA A 46 -17.74 31.79 -29.92
C ALA A 46 -18.02 32.65 -28.67
N PRO A 47 -19.29 32.84 -28.26
CA PRO A 47 -19.61 33.54 -27.02
C PRO A 47 -19.26 32.68 -25.80
N GLY A 48 -18.65 33.28 -24.78
CA GLY A 48 -18.16 32.59 -23.61
C GLY A 48 -18.10 33.47 -22.36
N SER A 49 -17.48 32.93 -21.32
CA SER A 49 -17.19 33.66 -20.09
C SER A 49 -15.82 33.31 -19.51
N VAL A 50 -15.28 34.21 -18.69
CA VAL A 50 -14.08 33.94 -17.90
C VAL A 50 -14.41 32.89 -16.83
N VAL A 51 -13.61 31.83 -16.73
CA VAL A 51 -13.69 30.81 -15.68
C VAL A 51 -12.31 30.61 -15.05
N VAL A 52 -12.28 30.19 -13.79
CA VAL A 52 -11.04 29.66 -13.20
C VAL A 52 -10.67 28.35 -13.91
N ASP A 53 -9.39 28.14 -14.23
CA ASP A 53 -8.98 26.86 -14.82
C ASP A 53 -8.96 25.73 -13.79
N SER A 54 -8.73 26.05 -12.51
CA SER A 54 -8.71 25.06 -11.44
C SER A 54 -10.09 24.47 -11.12
N ASN A 55 -10.07 23.34 -10.42
CA ASN A 55 -11.26 22.72 -9.88
C ASN A 55 -11.27 22.91 -8.37
N VAL A 56 -12.41 23.34 -7.84
CA VAL A 56 -12.67 23.44 -6.41
C VAL A 56 -12.57 22.04 -5.79
N LYS A 57 -11.63 21.83 -4.87
CA LYS A 57 -11.48 20.53 -4.19
C LYS A 57 -12.40 20.43 -2.99
N LYS A 58 -13.09 19.30 -2.87
CA LYS A 58 -13.90 18.95 -1.70
C LYS A 58 -13.00 18.36 -0.62
N VAL A 59 -13.20 18.77 0.63
CA VAL A 59 -12.61 18.13 1.81
C VAL A 59 -13.63 17.17 2.40
N GLN A 60 -13.26 15.89 2.53
CA GLN A 60 -14.12 14.79 2.96
C GLN A 60 -13.34 13.85 3.87
N HIS A 61 -14.00 13.22 4.85
CA HIS A 61 -13.40 12.17 5.68
C HIS A 61 -14.11 10.82 5.42
N PRO A 62 -13.40 9.73 5.06
CA PRO A 62 -14.03 8.49 4.60
C PRO A 62 -14.91 7.80 5.65
N THR A 63 -14.62 8.01 6.95
CA THR A 63 -15.32 7.34 8.07
C THR A 63 -16.26 8.27 8.84
N GLY A 64 -16.22 9.58 8.59
CA GLY A 64 -16.85 10.56 9.47
C GLY A 64 -16.19 10.65 10.86
N GLY A 65 -16.90 11.21 11.85
CA GLY A 65 -16.45 11.34 13.24
C GLY A 65 -17.03 12.57 13.96
N VAL A 66 -16.77 12.69 15.26
CA VAL A 66 -17.12 13.90 16.05
C VAL A 66 -16.02 14.96 15.88
N VAL A 67 -16.37 16.23 15.72
CA VAL A 67 -15.42 17.35 15.60
C VAL A 67 -14.87 17.72 16.97
N GLY A 68 -13.57 17.54 17.18
CA GLY A 68 -12.87 17.95 18.41
C GLY A 68 -12.29 19.37 18.33
N GLU A 69 -11.82 19.78 17.14
CA GLU A 69 -11.24 21.11 16.91
C GLU A 69 -11.58 21.61 15.50
N LEU A 70 -11.97 22.88 15.37
CA LEU A 70 -12.24 23.55 14.09
C LEU A 70 -11.21 24.68 13.90
N ARG A 71 -10.31 24.52 12.93
CA ARG A 71 -9.14 25.39 12.73
C ARG A 71 -9.25 26.36 11.56
N ALA A 72 -10.12 26.07 10.60
CA ALA A 72 -10.47 26.98 9.50
C ALA A 72 -11.99 27.13 9.40
N ARG A 73 -12.42 28.31 8.94
CA ARG A 73 -13.82 28.74 8.77
C ARG A 73 -14.02 29.30 7.36
N ASP A 74 -15.27 29.49 6.96
CA ASP A 74 -15.58 30.11 5.66
C ASP A 74 -14.96 31.51 5.56
N GLY A 75 -14.18 31.73 4.49
CA GLY A 75 -13.39 32.94 4.27
C GLY A 75 -11.92 32.85 4.71
N ASP A 76 -11.52 31.87 5.51
CA ASP A 76 -10.12 31.69 5.91
C ASP A 76 -9.25 31.22 4.74
N VAL A 77 -7.99 31.64 4.73
CA VAL A 77 -6.98 31.25 3.72
C VAL A 77 -6.07 30.17 4.30
N VAL A 78 -5.97 29.04 3.62
CA VAL A 78 -5.25 27.83 4.07
C VAL A 78 -4.28 27.34 3.00
N LYS A 79 -3.22 26.65 3.43
CA LYS A 79 -2.22 26.03 2.55
C LYS A 79 -2.38 24.53 2.46
N ALA A 80 -1.87 23.94 1.38
CA ALA A 80 -1.84 22.50 1.20
C ALA A 80 -1.15 21.79 2.38
N GLY A 81 -1.89 20.91 3.06
CA GLY A 81 -1.42 20.19 4.24
C GLY A 81 -1.77 20.81 5.61
N ASP A 82 -2.29 22.05 5.65
CA ASP A 82 -2.80 22.66 6.88
C ASP A 82 -3.99 21.86 7.43
N VAL A 83 -4.06 21.70 8.76
CA VAL A 83 -5.19 21.02 9.43
C VAL A 83 -6.36 21.99 9.52
N VAL A 84 -7.45 21.69 8.81
CA VAL A 84 -8.67 22.51 8.78
C VAL A 84 -9.69 22.08 9.83
N VAL A 85 -9.78 20.77 10.09
CA VAL A 85 -10.64 20.16 11.11
C VAL A 85 -9.86 19.04 11.78
N ARG A 86 -10.04 18.88 13.09
CA ARG A 86 -9.55 17.72 13.85
C ARG A 86 -10.74 17.01 14.48
N LEU A 87 -10.84 15.70 14.27
CA LEU A 87 -11.85 14.88 14.95
C LEU A 87 -11.48 14.64 16.43
N ASP A 88 -12.41 14.17 17.26
CA ASP A 88 -12.06 13.61 18.56
C ASP A 88 -11.11 12.41 18.38
N ASP A 89 -10.04 12.38 19.18
CA ASP A 89 -9.03 11.34 19.13
C ASP A 89 -9.07 10.37 20.32
N THR A 90 -10.04 10.53 21.22
CA THR A 90 -10.16 9.73 22.45
C THR A 90 -10.32 8.24 22.13
N VAL A 91 -11.28 7.90 21.25
CA VAL A 91 -11.56 6.49 20.88
C VAL A 91 -10.38 5.88 20.11
N THR A 92 -9.81 6.61 19.16
CA THR A 92 -8.76 6.09 18.26
C THR A 92 -7.41 5.96 18.98
N LYS A 93 -7.05 6.90 19.86
CA LYS A 93 -5.90 6.75 20.77
C LYS A 93 -6.09 5.56 21.70
N ALA A 94 -7.28 5.37 22.28
CA ALA A 94 -7.56 4.21 23.12
C ALA A 94 -7.40 2.89 22.34
N GLY A 95 -7.88 2.82 21.10
CA GLY A 95 -7.68 1.69 20.20
C GLY A 95 -6.19 1.39 19.94
N LEU A 96 -5.41 2.40 19.53
CA LEU A 96 -3.97 2.25 19.29
C LEU A 96 -3.21 1.87 20.57
N ALA A 97 -3.60 2.42 21.73
CA ALA A 97 -3.01 2.09 23.03
C ALA A 97 -3.29 0.64 23.42
N ILE A 98 -4.53 0.14 23.25
CA ILE A 98 -4.90 -1.26 23.50
C ILE A 98 -4.08 -2.21 22.61
N VAL A 99 -3.99 -1.92 21.31
CA VAL A 99 -3.19 -2.72 20.37
C VAL A 99 -1.71 -2.71 20.75
N THR A 100 -1.16 -1.55 21.12
CA THR A 100 0.26 -1.41 21.50
C THR A 100 0.58 -2.11 22.83
N LYS A 101 -0.28 -2.01 23.86
CA LYS A 101 -0.10 -2.74 25.13
C LYS A 101 -0.13 -4.25 24.93
N ASN A 102 -1.08 -4.76 24.13
CA ASN A 102 -1.15 -6.17 23.79
C ASN A 102 0.09 -6.66 23.03
N LEU A 103 0.56 -5.89 22.04
CA LEU A 103 1.76 -6.21 21.26
C LEU A 103 3.03 -6.22 22.13
N ASN A 104 3.17 -5.27 23.08
CA ASN A 104 4.26 -5.27 24.06
C ASN A 104 4.23 -6.52 24.96
N GLY A 105 3.04 -6.95 25.40
CA GLY A 105 2.85 -8.20 26.14
C GLY A 105 3.25 -9.44 25.33
N LEU A 106 2.86 -9.50 24.06
CA LEU A 106 3.24 -10.60 23.16
C LEU A 106 4.75 -10.64 22.91
N TRP A 107 5.42 -9.51 22.71
CA TRP A 107 6.88 -9.45 22.56
C TRP A 107 7.64 -9.89 23.81
N ALA A 108 7.19 -9.52 25.01
CA ALA A 108 7.81 -9.98 26.26
C ALA A 108 7.63 -11.50 26.45
N ARG A 109 6.45 -12.04 26.13
CA ARG A 109 6.17 -13.47 26.13
C ARG A 109 7.04 -14.23 25.11
N ALA A 110 7.14 -13.73 23.88
CA ALA A 110 7.98 -14.33 22.85
C ALA A 110 9.44 -14.39 23.29
N ALA A 111 9.97 -13.31 23.89
CA ALA A 111 11.34 -13.29 24.43
C ALA A 111 11.56 -14.34 25.54
N ARG A 112 10.60 -14.53 26.46
CA ARG A 112 10.67 -15.64 27.44
C ARG A 112 10.66 -17.00 26.75
N LEU A 113 9.74 -17.23 25.82
CA LEU A 113 9.58 -18.51 25.14
C LEU A 113 10.83 -18.86 24.31
N GLU A 114 11.44 -17.89 23.63
CA GLU A 114 12.73 -18.08 22.97
C GLU A 114 13.85 -18.47 23.95
N ALA A 115 13.90 -17.86 25.14
CA ALA A 115 14.88 -18.21 26.17
C ALA A 115 14.66 -19.62 26.73
N GLU A 116 13.41 -20.02 26.97
CA GLU A 116 13.05 -21.39 27.38
C GLU A 116 13.34 -22.42 26.28
N GLN A 117 13.10 -22.09 25.01
CA GLN A 117 13.35 -22.98 23.87
C GLN A 117 14.86 -23.23 23.65
N ARG A 118 15.68 -22.18 23.80
CA ARG A 118 17.15 -22.25 23.68
C ARG A 118 17.82 -22.77 24.96
N GLY A 119 17.13 -22.75 26.09
CA GLY A 119 17.67 -23.12 27.40
C GLY A 119 18.67 -22.11 27.97
N THR A 120 18.56 -20.83 27.62
CA THR A 120 19.47 -19.76 28.09
C THR A 120 19.07 -19.22 29.46
N ASP A 121 20.02 -18.97 30.36
CA ASP A 121 19.75 -18.56 31.75
C ASP A 121 19.12 -17.16 31.93
N GLN A 122 19.05 -16.34 30.87
CA GLN A 122 18.48 -15.00 30.89
C GLN A 122 17.60 -14.73 29.66
N ILE A 123 16.62 -13.84 29.81
CA ILE A 123 15.75 -13.38 28.71
C ILE A 123 16.40 -12.21 27.97
N SER A 124 16.51 -12.31 26.65
CA SER A 124 16.91 -11.21 25.77
C SER A 124 15.69 -10.50 25.19
N PHE A 125 15.23 -9.42 25.83
CA PHE A 125 14.08 -8.65 25.35
C PHE A 125 14.41 -7.84 24.07
N PRO A 126 13.47 -7.72 23.11
CA PRO A 126 13.71 -7.04 21.84
C PRO A 126 13.84 -5.52 22.02
N ALA A 127 14.69 -4.89 21.20
CA ALA A 127 14.99 -3.46 21.26
C ALA A 127 13.75 -2.54 21.11
N VAL A 128 12.69 -3.01 20.47
CA VAL A 128 11.41 -2.28 20.36
C VAL A 128 10.75 -2.13 21.74
N LEU A 129 10.77 -3.20 22.56
CA LEU A 129 10.25 -3.16 23.93
C LEU A 129 11.17 -2.34 24.85
N LEU A 130 12.50 -2.47 24.68
CA LEU A 130 13.49 -1.75 25.49
C LEU A 130 13.39 -0.22 25.39
N ARG A 131 12.96 0.31 24.24
CA ARG A 131 12.69 1.75 24.04
C ARG A 131 11.55 2.29 24.91
N HIS A 132 10.68 1.42 25.41
CA HIS A 132 9.48 1.75 26.20
C HIS A 132 9.59 1.30 27.67
N VAL A 133 10.78 0.92 28.16
CA VAL A 133 11.01 0.47 29.55
C VAL A 133 10.71 1.54 30.61
N ALA A 134 10.65 2.82 30.23
CA ALA A 134 10.19 3.89 31.10
C ALA A 134 8.67 3.85 31.39
N ASP A 135 7.88 3.18 30.55
CA ASP A 135 6.44 3.05 30.72
C ASP A 135 6.14 1.95 31.77
N ASP A 136 5.45 2.28 32.86
CA ASP A 136 5.22 1.33 33.96
C ASP A 136 4.46 0.06 33.51
N ASP A 137 3.56 0.15 32.51
CA ASP A 137 2.94 -1.04 31.90
C ASP A 137 3.98 -2.02 31.34
N VAL A 138 4.98 -1.50 30.61
CA VAL A 138 6.02 -2.32 29.95
C VAL A 138 6.97 -2.92 30.98
N LYS A 139 7.32 -2.14 32.02
CA LYS A 139 8.12 -2.58 33.17
C LYS A 139 7.41 -3.68 33.98
N ASN A 140 6.09 -3.57 34.18
CA ASN A 140 5.27 -4.61 34.81
C ASN A 140 5.19 -5.89 33.96
N VAL A 141 5.05 -5.76 32.64
CA VAL A 141 5.09 -6.90 31.69
C VAL A 141 6.46 -7.59 31.68
N ILE A 142 7.56 -6.84 31.61
CA ILE A 142 8.93 -7.39 31.63
C ILE A 142 9.21 -8.12 32.94
N SER A 143 8.86 -7.52 34.08
CA SER A 143 9.11 -8.12 35.39
C SER A 143 8.26 -9.37 35.65
N SER A 144 7.01 -9.42 35.17
CA SER A 144 6.14 -10.60 35.33
C SER A 144 6.59 -11.78 34.45
N GLU A 145 6.90 -11.58 33.18
CA GLU A 145 7.47 -12.64 32.32
C GLU A 145 8.87 -13.09 32.83
N SER A 146 9.71 -12.17 33.32
CA SER A 146 10.99 -12.53 33.97
C SER A 146 10.80 -13.34 35.25
N LYS A 147 9.79 -13.02 36.06
CA LYS A 147 9.46 -13.79 37.27
C LYS A 147 8.94 -15.18 36.90
N LEU A 148 8.03 -15.29 35.93
CA LEU A 148 7.50 -16.56 35.43
C LEU A 148 8.63 -17.47 34.90
N PHE A 149 9.56 -16.91 34.12
CA PHE A 149 10.75 -17.61 33.64
C PHE A 149 11.59 -18.20 34.78
N SER A 150 11.89 -17.39 35.82
CA SER A 150 12.67 -17.84 36.98
C SER A 150 12.01 -19.01 37.73
N VAL A 151 10.67 -19.00 37.83
CA VAL A 151 9.87 -20.05 38.47
C VAL A 151 9.82 -21.32 37.60
N ARG A 152 9.60 -21.21 36.28
CA ARG A 152 9.62 -22.36 35.37
C ARG A 152 11.01 -23.02 35.29
N SER A 153 12.07 -22.23 35.22
CA SER A 153 13.44 -22.75 35.17
C SER A 153 13.83 -23.46 36.47
N SER A 154 13.62 -22.83 37.63
CA SER A 154 13.90 -23.44 38.95
C SER A 154 13.05 -24.69 39.22
N GLY A 155 11.77 -24.69 38.85
CA GLY A 155 10.89 -25.86 38.95
C GLY A 155 11.41 -27.07 38.16
N ARG A 156 11.80 -26.85 36.89
CA ARG A 156 12.43 -27.88 36.04
C ARG A 156 13.75 -28.39 36.62
N ILE A 157 14.59 -27.50 37.15
CA ILE A 157 15.85 -27.87 37.80
C ILE A 157 15.57 -28.75 39.04
N GLY A 158 14.59 -28.40 39.87
CA GLY A 158 14.16 -29.18 41.02
C GLY A 158 13.65 -30.58 40.66
N GLN A 159 12.78 -30.69 39.66
CA GLN A 159 12.28 -31.98 39.15
C GLN A 159 13.43 -32.90 38.71
N LYS A 160 14.39 -32.36 37.93
CA LYS A 160 15.57 -33.13 37.51
C LYS A 160 16.50 -33.48 38.66
N ALA A 161 16.65 -32.61 39.67
CA ALA A 161 17.43 -32.91 40.85
C ALA A 161 16.85 -34.10 41.62
N GLN A 162 15.51 -34.15 41.80
CA GLN A 162 14.82 -35.27 42.42
C GLN A 162 15.02 -36.60 41.67
N LEU A 163 14.97 -36.58 40.32
CA LEU A 163 15.23 -37.78 39.52
C LEU A 163 16.71 -38.21 39.55
N ARG A 164 17.66 -37.26 39.61
CA ARG A 164 19.09 -37.56 39.78
C ARG A 164 19.40 -38.14 41.16
N GLU A 165 18.77 -37.63 42.21
CA GLU A 165 18.86 -38.18 43.56
C GLU A 165 18.35 -39.63 43.61
N ARG A 166 17.23 -39.92 42.92
CA ARG A 166 16.73 -41.30 42.74
C ARG A 166 17.75 -42.20 42.00
N ILE A 167 18.46 -41.67 41.01
CA ILE A 167 19.53 -42.40 40.31
C ILE A 167 20.73 -42.66 41.25
N ALA A 168 21.11 -41.70 42.10
CA ALA A 168 22.16 -41.90 43.10
C ALA A 168 21.80 -43.03 44.08
N GLN A 169 20.58 -43.03 44.61
CA GLN A 169 20.06 -44.08 45.49
C GLN A 169 20.05 -45.47 44.82
N LEU A 170 19.67 -45.55 43.54
CA LEU A 170 19.74 -46.81 42.76
C LEU A 170 21.19 -47.28 42.52
N ASN A 171 22.17 -46.38 42.44
CA ASN A 171 23.58 -46.76 42.34
C ASN A 171 24.13 -47.31 43.67
N GLU A 172 23.71 -46.76 44.81
CA GLU A 172 24.03 -47.34 46.13
C GLU A 172 23.38 -48.74 46.31
N GLU A 173 22.13 -48.94 45.86
CA GLU A 173 21.47 -50.25 45.80
C GLU A 173 22.30 -51.26 44.97
N ILE A 174 22.79 -50.83 43.79
CA ILE A 174 23.68 -51.62 42.92
C ILE A 174 25.03 -51.93 43.59
N GLY A 175 25.58 -50.99 44.37
CA GLY A 175 26.79 -51.19 45.16
C GLY A 175 26.62 -52.28 46.20
N GLY A 176 25.56 -52.20 47.01
CA GLY A 176 25.19 -53.21 48.01
C GLY A 176 24.96 -54.59 47.40
N LEU A 177 24.19 -54.68 46.31
CA LEU A 177 23.94 -55.94 45.59
C LEU A 177 25.23 -56.55 45.00
N THR A 178 26.15 -55.72 44.50
CA THR A 178 27.45 -56.18 43.98
C THR A 178 28.36 -56.69 45.11
N ALA A 179 28.33 -56.07 46.29
CA ALA A 179 29.03 -56.59 47.46
C ALA A 179 28.46 -57.94 47.94
N GLN A 180 27.14 -58.14 47.88
CA GLN A 180 26.47 -59.40 48.21
C GLN A 180 26.81 -60.52 47.20
N GLU A 181 26.79 -60.23 45.90
CA GLU A 181 27.26 -61.13 44.84
C GLU A 181 28.74 -61.54 45.06
N ALA A 182 29.61 -60.58 45.38
CA ALA A 182 31.02 -60.83 45.66
C ALA A 182 31.27 -61.59 46.98
N ALA A 183 30.35 -61.51 47.95
CA ALA A 183 30.37 -62.37 49.13
C ALA A 183 29.96 -63.81 48.77
N LYS A 184 28.81 -63.99 48.10
CA LYS A 184 28.33 -65.32 47.67
C LYS A 184 29.30 -66.02 46.73
N THR A 185 29.98 -65.28 45.84
CA THR A 185 30.99 -65.85 44.94
C THR A 185 32.19 -66.42 45.70
N ARG A 186 32.62 -65.80 46.81
CA ARG A 186 33.66 -66.34 47.69
C ARG A 186 33.16 -67.54 48.49
N GLU A 187 31.92 -67.51 48.98
CA GLU A 187 31.29 -68.61 49.71
C GLU A 187 31.19 -69.87 48.82
N ILE A 188 30.73 -69.71 47.56
CA ILE A 188 30.69 -70.78 46.55
C ILE A 188 32.08 -71.37 46.31
N ALA A 189 33.10 -70.54 46.08
CA ALA A 189 34.46 -71.02 45.81
C ALA A 189 35.08 -71.81 46.99
N LEU A 190 34.66 -71.54 48.24
CA LEU A 190 35.06 -72.33 49.40
C LEU A 190 34.32 -73.69 49.44
N VAL A 191 33.00 -73.69 49.21
CA VAL A 191 32.19 -74.93 49.18
C VAL A 191 32.62 -75.83 48.02
N GLU A 192 32.84 -75.30 46.81
CA GLU A 192 33.34 -76.04 45.65
C GLU A 192 34.69 -76.70 45.94
N LYS A 193 35.59 -76.02 46.65
CA LYS A 193 36.89 -76.56 47.05
C LYS A 193 36.77 -77.71 48.05
N GLU A 194 35.85 -77.63 49.01
CA GLU A 194 35.56 -78.77 49.91
C GLU A 194 34.92 -79.93 49.13
N LEU A 195 33.97 -79.64 48.26
CA LEU A 195 33.20 -80.60 47.47
C LEU A 195 34.12 -81.42 46.55
N VAL A 196 35.13 -80.82 45.92
CA VAL A 196 36.16 -81.54 45.15
C VAL A 196 36.89 -82.58 46.02
N GLY A 197 37.30 -82.20 47.24
CA GLY A 197 37.96 -83.12 48.18
C GLY A 197 37.04 -84.24 48.67
N VAL A 198 35.81 -83.89 49.07
CA VAL A 198 34.81 -84.84 49.56
C VAL A 198 34.36 -85.82 48.47
N ARG A 199 34.24 -85.37 47.21
CA ARG A 199 33.94 -86.26 46.08
C ARG A 199 35.05 -87.28 45.85
N GLY A 200 36.32 -86.84 45.82
CA GLY A 200 37.47 -87.76 45.69
C GLY A 200 37.61 -88.76 46.86
N LEU A 201 37.17 -88.40 48.07
CA LEU A 201 37.08 -89.33 49.20
C LEU A 201 35.87 -90.29 49.08
N TYR A 202 34.77 -89.83 48.49
CA TYR A 202 33.57 -90.65 48.24
C TYR A 202 33.85 -91.73 47.18
N ASP A 203 34.59 -91.37 46.12
CA ASP A 203 35.05 -92.30 45.08
C ASP A 203 35.96 -93.40 45.66
N GLN A 204 36.65 -93.12 46.77
CA GLN A 204 37.46 -94.07 47.55
C GLN A 204 36.66 -94.80 48.66
N GLN A 205 35.34 -94.59 48.74
CA GLN A 205 34.42 -95.12 49.77
C GLN A 205 34.74 -94.69 51.23
N LEU A 206 35.54 -93.63 51.42
CA LEU A 206 35.98 -93.16 52.74
C LEU A 206 34.99 -92.21 53.44
N VAL A 207 33.87 -91.87 52.80
CA VAL A 207 32.85 -90.95 53.32
C VAL A 207 31.46 -91.33 52.81
N GLN A 208 30.42 -91.02 53.58
CA GLN A 208 29.04 -91.30 53.21
C GLN A 208 28.50 -90.33 52.14
N ILE A 209 27.67 -90.83 51.23
CA ILE A 209 26.96 -90.04 50.19
C ILE A 209 26.14 -88.87 50.78
N SER A 210 25.71 -88.99 52.04
CA SER A 210 25.03 -87.93 52.80
C SER A 210 25.88 -86.65 52.94
N ARG A 211 27.20 -86.74 53.08
CA ARG A 211 28.08 -85.56 53.16
C ARG A 211 28.23 -84.87 51.81
N LEU A 212 28.47 -85.64 50.75
CA LEU A 212 28.60 -85.12 49.39
C LEU A 212 27.31 -84.42 48.93
N THR A 213 26.17 -85.08 49.08
CA THR A 213 24.87 -84.54 48.66
C THR A 213 24.37 -83.37 49.51
N VAL A 214 24.93 -83.11 50.70
CA VAL A 214 24.73 -81.83 51.42
C VAL A 214 25.50 -80.71 50.73
N LEU A 215 26.82 -80.88 50.51
CA LEU A 215 27.66 -79.86 49.88
C LEU A 215 27.19 -79.52 48.45
N GLU A 216 26.73 -80.50 47.67
CA GLU A 216 26.17 -80.27 46.34
C GLU A 216 24.87 -79.43 46.38
N ARG A 217 24.00 -79.65 47.37
CA ARG A 217 22.81 -78.83 47.57
C ARG A 217 23.14 -77.43 48.06
N ASP A 218 24.14 -77.27 48.93
CA ASP A 218 24.60 -75.96 49.37
C ASP A 218 25.26 -75.16 48.24
N ALA A 219 26.11 -75.78 47.42
CA ALA A 219 26.67 -75.13 46.23
C ALA A 219 25.56 -74.67 45.26
N ALA A 220 24.56 -75.52 44.99
CA ALA A 220 23.43 -75.16 44.15
C ALA A 220 22.56 -74.03 44.74
N ARG A 221 22.29 -74.08 46.06
CA ARG A 221 21.56 -73.03 46.80
C ARG A 221 22.28 -71.68 46.71
N LEU A 222 23.58 -71.65 47.00
CA LEU A 222 24.40 -70.44 46.96
C LEU A 222 24.52 -69.87 45.54
N ALA A 223 24.60 -70.73 44.51
CA ALA A 223 24.57 -70.31 43.12
C ALA A 223 23.23 -69.66 42.74
N GLY A 224 22.10 -70.17 43.27
CA GLY A 224 20.77 -69.57 43.14
C GLY A 224 20.67 -68.20 43.84
N GLU A 225 21.14 -68.09 45.09
CA GLU A 225 21.21 -66.82 45.83
C GLU A 225 22.05 -65.78 45.07
N ARG A 226 23.21 -66.17 44.53
CA ARG A 226 24.04 -65.30 43.67
C ARG A 226 23.28 -64.85 42.41
N ALA A 227 22.57 -65.76 41.74
CA ALA A 227 21.78 -65.43 40.56
C ALA A 227 20.64 -64.44 40.87
N GLN A 228 20.01 -64.54 42.06
CA GLN A 228 19.01 -63.58 42.52
C GLN A 228 19.59 -62.17 42.69
N PHE A 229 20.79 -62.02 43.28
CA PHE A 229 21.46 -60.72 43.38
C PHE A 229 21.85 -60.14 42.00
N ILE A 230 22.29 -60.99 41.07
CA ILE A 230 22.58 -60.59 39.67
C ILE A 230 21.31 -60.05 38.99
N ALA A 231 20.18 -60.76 39.13
CA ALA A 231 18.89 -60.34 38.56
C ALA A 231 18.37 -59.03 39.18
N ALA A 232 18.44 -58.89 40.50
CA ALA A 232 18.07 -57.65 41.20
C ALA A 232 18.92 -56.46 40.74
N ARG A 233 20.24 -56.65 40.58
CA ARG A 233 21.14 -55.61 40.06
C ARG A 233 20.82 -55.23 38.62
N ALA A 234 20.47 -56.19 37.78
CA ALA A 234 20.02 -55.92 36.41
C ALA A 234 18.71 -55.11 36.38
N GLN A 235 17.76 -55.44 37.26
CA GLN A 235 16.52 -54.68 37.43
C GLN A 235 16.79 -53.24 37.92
N ALA A 236 17.69 -53.05 38.88
CA ALA A 236 18.08 -51.72 39.36
C ALA A 236 18.72 -50.87 38.24
N LYS A 237 19.58 -51.46 37.41
CA LYS A 237 20.12 -50.78 36.21
C LYS A 237 19.03 -50.39 35.21
N GLY A 238 18.02 -51.24 35.00
CA GLY A 238 16.84 -50.91 34.18
C GLY A 238 16.07 -49.69 34.71
N LYS A 239 15.83 -49.61 36.02
CA LYS A 239 15.21 -48.44 36.68
C LYS A 239 16.02 -47.16 36.49
N ILE A 240 17.37 -47.24 36.46
CA ILE A 240 18.23 -46.08 36.17
C ILE A 240 17.99 -45.61 34.75
N THR A 241 18.06 -46.48 33.73
CA THR A 241 17.82 -46.10 32.33
C THR A 241 16.41 -45.51 32.13
N GLU A 242 15.39 -46.07 32.79
CA GLU A 242 14.03 -45.49 32.80
C GLU A 242 14.01 -44.07 33.39
N THR A 243 14.70 -43.85 34.51
CA THR A 243 14.77 -42.54 35.19
C THR A 243 15.60 -41.52 34.39
N GLU A 244 16.65 -41.96 33.68
CA GLU A 244 17.43 -41.12 32.76
C GLU A 244 16.58 -40.69 31.55
N LEU A 245 15.78 -41.60 30.98
CA LEU A 245 14.82 -41.27 29.92
C LEU A 245 13.75 -40.27 30.41
N GLN A 246 13.27 -40.40 31.66
CA GLN A 246 12.36 -39.41 32.27
C GLN A 246 13.01 -38.01 32.37
N ILE A 247 14.30 -37.92 32.72
CA ILE A 247 15.04 -36.64 32.76
C ILE A 247 15.16 -36.01 31.37
N ILE A 248 15.35 -36.81 30.32
CA ILE A 248 15.41 -36.35 28.92
C ILE A 248 14.01 -35.92 28.43
N GLN A 249 12.96 -36.66 28.80
CA GLN A 249 11.59 -36.36 28.40
C GLN A 249 11.14 -34.99 28.92
N ILE A 250 11.50 -34.59 30.15
CA ILE A 250 11.21 -33.26 30.72
C ILE A 250 11.70 -32.11 29.83
N ASP A 251 12.87 -32.24 29.17
CA ASP A 251 13.33 -31.20 28.22
C ASP A 251 12.61 -31.28 26.87
N LYS A 252 12.27 -32.49 26.41
CA LYS A 252 11.53 -32.67 25.14
C LYS A 252 10.10 -32.13 25.23
N ASP A 253 9.42 -32.36 26.35
CA ASP A 253 8.09 -31.83 26.62
C ASP A 253 8.12 -30.31 26.73
N LEU A 254 9.07 -29.74 27.48
CA LEU A 254 9.26 -28.28 27.55
C LEU A 254 9.48 -27.68 26.16
N VAL A 255 10.42 -28.22 25.37
CA VAL A 255 10.72 -27.68 24.03
C VAL A 255 9.50 -27.84 23.10
N SER A 256 8.69 -28.88 23.25
CA SER A 256 7.46 -29.08 22.49
C SER A 256 6.37 -28.05 22.85
N GLU A 257 6.07 -27.91 24.15
CA GLU A 257 5.15 -26.91 24.72
C GLU A 257 5.54 -25.50 24.27
N VAL A 258 6.79 -25.11 24.53
CA VAL A 258 7.32 -23.79 24.22
C VAL A 258 7.35 -23.51 22.72
N SER A 259 7.64 -24.51 21.87
CA SER A 259 7.62 -24.32 20.41
C SER A 259 6.20 -24.17 19.84
N LYS A 260 5.19 -24.74 20.51
CA LYS A 260 3.77 -24.49 20.19
C LYS A 260 3.36 -23.08 20.61
N ASP A 261 3.61 -22.73 21.87
CA ASP A 261 3.27 -21.41 22.43
C ASP A 261 3.99 -20.27 21.72
N LEU A 262 5.25 -20.46 21.30
CA LEU A 262 6.01 -19.46 20.55
C LEU A 262 5.43 -19.24 19.14
N ARG A 263 4.97 -20.30 18.47
CA ARG A 263 4.26 -20.19 17.19
C ARG A 263 2.97 -19.38 17.37
N GLU A 264 2.11 -19.82 18.30
CA GLU A 264 0.85 -19.12 18.59
C GLU A 264 1.04 -17.66 19.06
N THR A 265 2.18 -17.35 19.68
CA THR A 265 2.53 -15.98 20.08
C THR A 265 3.02 -15.17 18.88
N ASN A 266 3.84 -15.75 18.00
CA ASN A 266 4.34 -15.09 16.79
C ASN A 266 3.23 -14.84 15.75
N ASP A 267 2.28 -15.76 15.59
CA ASP A 267 1.10 -15.58 14.74
C ASP A 267 0.27 -14.36 15.23
N LYS A 268 0.07 -14.25 16.55
CA LYS A 268 -0.59 -13.09 17.20
C LYS A 268 0.25 -11.80 17.09
N ILE A 269 1.58 -11.88 17.10
CA ILE A 269 2.44 -10.71 16.86
C ILE A 269 2.22 -10.18 15.43
N GLY A 270 2.19 -11.05 14.42
CA GLY A 270 1.87 -10.67 13.05
C GLY A 270 0.50 -9.97 12.94
N GLU A 271 -0.54 -10.58 13.53
CA GLU A 271 -1.88 -10.00 13.57
C GLU A 271 -1.91 -8.61 14.24
N PHE A 272 -1.25 -8.46 15.39
CA PHE A 272 -1.25 -7.20 16.15
C PHE A 272 -0.36 -6.12 15.54
N VAL A 273 0.65 -6.47 14.74
CA VAL A 273 1.42 -5.51 13.93
C VAL A 273 0.54 -4.88 12.84
N GLU A 274 -0.20 -5.68 12.07
CA GLU A 274 -1.10 -5.14 11.03
C GLU A 274 -2.27 -4.34 11.62
N ARG A 275 -2.83 -4.80 12.75
CA ARG A 275 -3.80 -4.02 13.53
C ARG A 275 -3.21 -2.69 14.02
N LYS A 276 -1.92 -2.65 14.39
CA LYS A 276 -1.24 -1.42 14.81
C LYS A 276 -1.09 -0.44 13.64
N VAL A 277 -0.65 -0.91 12.46
CA VAL A 277 -0.57 -0.08 11.24
C VAL A 277 -1.94 0.53 10.92
N THR A 278 -3.01 -0.27 11.01
CA THR A 278 -4.39 0.19 10.79
C THR A 278 -4.81 1.25 11.81
N ALA A 279 -4.52 1.05 13.10
CA ALA A 279 -4.85 2.01 14.16
C ALA A 279 -4.02 3.31 14.08
N GLU A 280 -2.76 3.24 13.64
CA GLU A 280 -1.94 4.42 13.37
C GLU A 280 -2.44 5.21 12.16
N ASP A 281 -2.87 4.56 11.08
CA ASP A 281 -3.46 5.23 9.92
C ASP A 281 -4.79 5.92 10.28
N GLN A 282 -5.65 5.24 11.05
CA GLN A 282 -6.86 5.85 11.61
C GLN A 282 -6.54 7.07 12.48
N LEU A 283 -5.53 7.00 13.36
CA LEU A 283 -5.12 8.11 14.21
C LEU A 283 -4.55 9.30 13.39
N ARG A 284 -3.87 9.04 12.27
CA ARG A 284 -3.36 10.08 11.36
C ARG A 284 -4.47 10.79 10.59
N ARG A 285 -5.55 10.09 10.21
CA ARG A 285 -6.68 10.65 9.44
C ARG A 285 -7.59 11.61 10.22
N ILE A 286 -7.47 11.62 11.55
CA ILE A 286 -8.19 12.55 12.45
C ILE A 286 -7.83 14.02 12.17
N ASP A 287 -6.58 14.28 11.80
CA ASP A 287 -6.16 15.60 11.29
C ASP A 287 -6.60 15.71 9.82
N ILE A 288 -7.78 16.30 9.59
CA ILE A 288 -8.31 16.52 8.24
C ILE A 288 -7.62 17.76 7.65
N ARG A 289 -6.98 17.58 6.48
CA ARG A 289 -6.04 18.55 5.90
C ARG A 289 -6.47 19.08 4.54
N ALA A 290 -6.09 20.32 4.24
CA ALA A 290 -6.37 20.98 2.97
C ALA A 290 -5.62 20.31 1.79
N PRO A 291 -6.30 19.86 0.72
CA PRO A 291 -5.66 19.23 -0.45
C PRO A 291 -5.15 20.22 -1.52
N GLN A 292 -5.19 21.54 -1.25
CA GLN A 292 -4.54 22.61 -2.01
C GLN A 292 -4.50 23.90 -1.20
N ASP A 293 -3.68 24.85 -1.65
CA ASP A 293 -3.75 26.25 -1.20
C ASP A 293 -5.07 26.88 -1.69
N GLY A 294 -5.70 27.72 -0.86
CA GLY A 294 -6.92 28.43 -1.25
C GLY A 294 -7.69 29.05 -0.10
N MET A 295 -8.89 29.54 -0.40
CA MET A 295 -9.89 30.01 0.56
C MET A 295 -10.89 28.89 0.86
N VAL A 296 -11.25 28.75 2.14
CA VAL A 296 -12.31 27.83 2.60
C VAL A 296 -13.69 28.43 2.30
N LEU A 297 -14.59 27.60 1.78
CA LEU A 297 -15.95 27.99 1.39
C LEU A 297 -16.93 26.83 1.62
N GLN A 298 -18.19 27.13 1.98
CA GLN A 298 -19.25 26.14 2.22
C GLN A 298 -18.83 25.06 3.24
N SER A 299 -18.24 25.47 4.36
CA SER A 299 -18.06 24.59 5.51
C SER A 299 -19.42 24.17 6.07
N THR A 300 -19.72 22.87 6.07
CA THR A 300 -20.90 22.31 6.75
C THR A 300 -20.69 22.17 8.25
N VAL A 301 -19.44 22.33 8.71
CA VAL A 301 -19.05 22.29 10.12
C VAL A 301 -18.87 23.71 10.64
N HIS A 302 -19.63 24.05 11.68
CA HIS A 302 -19.57 25.37 12.35
C HIS A 302 -19.27 25.27 13.85
N THR A 303 -19.39 24.08 14.47
CA THR A 303 -19.30 23.89 15.92
C THR A 303 -18.46 22.67 16.30
N ILE A 304 -17.75 22.79 17.42
CA ILE A 304 -17.13 21.65 18.11
C ILE A 304 -18.23 20.76 18.70
N GLY A 305 -18.04 19.44 18.66
CA GLY A 305 -19.07 18.45 19.01
C GLY A 305 -20.05 18.13 17.87
N GLY A 306 -19.96 18.81 16.72
CA GLY A 306 -20.70 18.42 15.51
C GLY A 306 -20.28 17.03 15.01
N VAL A 307 -21.21 16.29 14.40
CA VAL A 307 -20.95 14.95 13.84
C VAL A 307 -20.82 15.05 12.32
N ILE A 308 -19.71 14.57 11.79
CA ILE A 308 -19.47 14.40 10.35
C ILE A 308 -19.82 12.97 9.96
N THR A 309 -20.60 12.81 8.89
CA THR A 309 -20.96 11.53 8.28
C THR A 309 -19.91 11.01 7.30
N ALA A 310 -19.89 9.69 7.07
CA ALA A 310 -18.89 9.02 6.25
C ALA A 310 -18.96 9.47 4.77
N GLY A 311 -17.89 10.09 4.28
CA GLY A 311 -17.76 10.56 2.89
C GLY A 311 -18.39 11.92 2.59
N ASP A 312 -19.06 12.58 3.54
CA ASP A 312 -19.72 13.86 3.28
C ASP A 312 -18.74 15.03 3.13
N ALA A 313 -19.17 16.05 2.38
CA ALA A 313 -18.39 17.26 2.12
C ALA A 313 -18.38 18.17 3.35
N ILE A 314 -17.21 18.28 3.98
CA ILE A 314 -16.97 19.07 5.18
C ILE A 314 -16.81 20.54 4.82
N MET A 315 -16.08 20.82 3.74
CA MET A 315 -15.85 22.16 3.18
C MET A 315 -15.29 22.07 1.76
N LEU A 316 -15.30 23.18 1.04
CA LEU A 316 -14.65 23.36 -0.26
C LEU A 316 -13.41 24.24 -0.12
N ILE A 317 -12.38 23.98 -0.93
CA ILE A 317 -11.21 24.87 -1.05
C ILE A 317 -11.08 25.38 -2.48
N VAL A 318 -11.26 26.68 -2.64
CA VAL A 318 -11.16 27.42 -3.90
C VAL A 318 -9.79 28.10 -3.96
N PRO A 319 -8.91 27.82 -4.94
CA PRO A 319 -7.61 28.48 -5.04
C PRO A 319 -7.76 29.99 -5.23
N GLN A 320 -6.76 30.76 -4.75
CA GLN A 320 -6.75 32.22 -4.91
C GLN A 320 -5.91 32.69 -6.10
N THR A 321 -4.91 31.91 -6.49
CA THR A 321 -3.97 32.21 -7.58
C THR A 321 -4.30 31.43 -8.85
N ASP A 322 -5.55 31.52 -9.28
CA ASP A 322 -6.01 30.82 -10.47
C ASP A 322 -5.54 31.48 -11.77
N SER A 323 -5.01 30.64 -12.67
CA SER A 323 -4.91 31.01 -14.08
C SER A 323 -6.33 31.11 -14.65
N LEU A 324 -6.72 32.32 -15.03
CA LEU A 324 -8.01 32.56 -15.65
C LEU A 324 -7.98 32.03 -17.08
N SER A 325 -9.02 31.31 -17.46
CA SER A 325 -9.26 30.82 -18.82
C SER A 325 -10.60 31.36 -19.32
N VAL A 326 -10.84 31.29 -20.62
CA VAL A 326 -12.16 31.60 -21.20
C VAL A 326 -12.79 30.30 -21.65
N GLU A 327 -14.01 30.03 -21.18
CA GLU A 327 -14.83 28.93 -21.65
C GLU A 327 -15.87 29.46 -22.63
N ALA A 328 -15.72 29.10 -23.90
CA ALA A 328 -16.57 29.58 -24.99
C ALA A 328 -17.43 28.46 -25.58
N ARG A 329 -18.66 28.80 -25.94
CA ARG A 329 -19.66 27.88 -26.51
C ARG A 329 -19.57 27.90 -28.03
N VAL A 330 -19.48 26.72 -28.63
CA VAL A 330 -19.33 26.54 -30.08
C VAL A 330 -20.46 25.68 -30.62
N ASN A 331 -21.01 26.11 -31.76
CA ASN A 331 -22.04 25.39 -32.50
C ASN A 331 -21.48 24.03 -33.00
N PRO A 332 -22.20 22.91 -32.86
CA PRO A 332 -21.78 21.62 -33.42
C PRO A 332 -21.51 21.62 -34.92
N GLN A 333 -22.02 22.59 -35.69
CA GLN A 333 -21.72 22.76 -37.11
C GLN A 333 -20.32 23.38 -37.39
N ASP A 334 -19.60 23.82 -36.35
CA ASP A 334 -18.30 24.48 -36.45
C ASP A 334 -17.14 23.72 -35.78
N ILE A 335 -17.42 22.54 -35.20
CA ILE A 335 -16.43 21.68 -34.57
C ILE A 335 -15.36 21.19 -35.56
N ASP A 336 -15.69 21.11 -36.86
CA ASP A 336 -14.77 20.74 -37.95
C ASP A 336 -13.62 21.73 -38.18
N LYS A 337 -13.77 22.97 -37.70
CA LYS A 337 -12.75 24.02 -37.84
C LYS A 337 -11.84 24.17 -36.62
N LEU A 338 -12.11 23.45 -35.52
CA LEU A 338 -11.41 23.62 -34.25
C LEU A 338 -10.23 22.65 -34.08
N ALA A 339 -9.13 23.16 -33.51
CA ALA A 339 -7.98 22.37 -33.09
C ALA A 339 -7.31 22.96 -31.85
N ILE A 340 -6.78 22.08 -30.98
CA ILE A 340 -5.94 22.48 -29.84
C ILE A 340 -4.68 23.16 -30.37
N GLY A 341 -4.28 24.29 -29.75
CA GLY A 341 -3.17 25.11 -30.20
C GLY A 341 -3.54 26.22 -31.20
N GLN A 342 -4.80 26.32 -31.64
CA GLN A 342 -5.26 27.46 -32.44
C GLN A 342 -5.13 28.78 -31.67
N LYS A 343 -4.70 29.83 -32.38
CA LYS A 343 -4.71 31.20 -31.89
C LYS A 343 -6.14 31.71 -31.82
N THR A 344 -6.49 32.33 -30.71
CA THR A 344 -7.80 32.90 -30.46
C THR A 344 -7.62 34.32 -29.97
N LEU A 345 -8.32 35.26 -30.59
CA LEU A 345 -8.35 36.64 -30.13
C LEU A 345 -9.58 36.84 -29.25
N LEU A 346 -9.37 37.33 -28.02
CA LEU A 346 -10.40 37.44 -26.99
C LEU A 346 -10.81 38.90 -26.81
N ARG A 347 -12.10 39.18 -27.01
CA ARG A 347 -12.70 40.50 -26.80
C ARG A 347 -13.58 40.47 -25.56
N LEU A 348 -13.23 41.26 -24.55
CA LEU A 348 -13.95 41.35 -23.29
C LEU A 348 -15.19 42.24 -23.48
N SER A 349 -16.35 41.67 -23.83
CA SER A 349 -17.59 42.40 -24.13
C SER A 349 -18.14 43.22 -22.94
N ALA A 350 -17.60 43.01 -21.74
CA ALA A 350 -17.90 43.80 -20.53
C ALA A 350 -17.19 45.17 -20.47
N PHE A 351 -16.19 45.45 -21.32
CA PHE A 351 -15.39 46.69 -21.27
C PHE A 351 -15.48 47.51 -22.57
N ASN A 352 -15.04 48.77 -22.50
CA ASN A 352 -15.11 49.70 -23.63
C ASN A 352 -14.11 49.33 -24.73
N GLN A 353 -14.64 48.87 -25.86
CA GLN A 353 -13.89 48.39 -27.04
C GLN A 353 -12.94 49.42 -27.67
N ARG A 354 -13.04 50.72 -27.31
CA ARG A 354 -12.11 51.77 -27.77
C ARG A 354 -10.88 51.95 -26.87
N THR A 355 -10.89 51.40 -25.66
CA THR A 355 -9.83 51.60 -24.65
C THR A 355 -9.22 50.30 -24.14
N THR A 356 -9.95 49.19 -24.23
CA THR A 356 -9.49 47.87 -23.76
C THR A 356 -8.82 47.11 -24.92
N PRO A 357 -7.56 46.65 -24.78
CA PRO A 357 -6.90 45.89 -25.83
C PRO A 357 -7.52 44.49 -25.98
N GLU A 358 -7.54 43.98 -27.20
CA GLU A 358 -7.88 42.58 -27.47
C GLU A 358 -6.71 41.68 -27.02
N LEU A 359 -7.05 40.57 -26.36
CA LEU A 359 -6.08 39.67 -25.74
C LEU A 359 -5.79 38.49 -26.66
N ASN A 360 -4.52 38.12 -26.79
CA ASN A 360 -4.19 36.86 -27.44
C ASN A 360 -4.39 35.69 -26.46
N GLY A 361 -5.09 34.65 -26.91
CA GLY A 361 -5.26 33.39 -26.22
C GLY A 361 -5.00 32.20 -27.14
N VAL A 362 -4.97 30.99 -26.57
CA VAL A 362 -4.75 29.74 -27.30
C VAL A 362 -5.77 28.70 -26.85
N VAL A 363 -6.41 28.00 -27.80
CA VAL A 363 -7.33 26.89 -27.51
C VAL A 363 -6.54 25.78 -26.80
N SER A 364 -6.75 25.63 -25.49
CA SER A 364 -6.05 24.65 -24.65
C SER A 364 -6.80 23.31 -24.55
N ARG A 365 -8.13 23.34 -24.70
CA ARG A 365 -8.98 22.15 -24.75
C ARG A 365 -10.20 22.38 -25.62
N VAL A 366 -10.57 21.35 -26.38
CA VAL A 366 -11.90 21.22 -27.01
C VAL A 366 -12.60 20.06 -26.30
N SER A 367 -13.83 20.23 -25.85
CA SER A 367 -14.59 19.14 -25.21
C SER A 367 -14.93 18.06 -26.23
N PRO A 368 -14.77 16.76 -25.90
CA PRO A 368 -15.00 15.66 -26.84
C PRO A 368 -16.50 15.36 -27.09
N ASP A 369 -17.39 15.95 -26.29
CA ASP A 369 -18.84 15.70 -26.29
C ASP A 369 -19.62 17.03 -26.20
N THR A 370 -20.87 17.01 -26.66
CA THR A 370 -21.76 18.17 -26.62
C THR A 370 -22.47 18.30 -25.28
N THR A 371 -22.44 19.50 -24.69
CA THR A 371 -23.31 19.86 -23.56
C THR A 371 -24.61 20.44 -24.08
N THR A 372 -25.75 20.02 -23.54
CA THR A 372 -27.06 20.60 -23.88
C THR A 372 -27.46 21.63 -22.83
N ASP A 373 -27.79 22.85 -23.26
CA ASP A 373 -28.26 23.92 -22.38
C ASP A 373 -29.69 23.60 -21.89
N GLN A 374 -29.84 23.32 -20.59
CA GLN A 374 -31.09 22.88 -19.98
C GLN A 374 -32.27 23.87 -20.13
N ARG A 375 -32.00 25.15 -20.44
CA ARG A 375 -33.02 26.20 -20.59
C ARG A 375 -33.44 26.41 -22.04
N THR A 376 -32.60 26.06 -23.01
CA THR A 376 -32.83 26.34 -24.45
C THR A 376 -32.86 25.11 -25.33
N GLY A 377 -32.47 23.93 -24.82
CA GLY A 377 -32.42 22.67 -25.57
C GLY A 377 -31.32 22.62 -26.65
N GLN A 378 -30.49 23.66 -26.76
CA GLN A 378 -29.41 23.72 -27.74
C GLN A 378 -28.18 22.96 -27.25
N SER A 379 -27.67 22.03 -28.05
CA SER A 379 -26.40 21.35 -27.83
C SER A 379 -25.25 22.19 -28.36
N TYR A 380 -24.17 22.32 -27.58
CA TYR A 380 -22.96 23.08 -27.91
C TYR A 380 -21.72 22.33 -27.41
N TYR A 381 -20.60 22.51 -28.11
CA TYR A 381 -19.30 22.14 -27.58
C TYR A 381 -18.76 23.28 -26.72
N THR A 382 -18.06 22.96 -25.62
CA THR A 382 -17.24 23.94 -24.91
C THR A 382 -15.80 23.86 -25.40
N ILE A 383 -15.19 25.02 -25.64
CA ILE A 383 -13.74 25.16 -25.78
C ILE A 383 -13.20 25.95 -24.60
N ARG A 384 -12.05 25.53 -24.08
CA ARG A 384 -11.29 26.29 -23.09
C ARG A 384 -10.10 26.93 -23.78
N ILE A 385 -9.94 28.24 -23.54
CA ILE A 385 -8.91 29.07 -24.13
C ILE A 385 -8.04 29.61 -22.99
N SER A 386 -6.76 29.28 -23.03
CA SER A 386 -5.77 29.79 -22.09
C SER A 386 -5.33 31.20 -22.45
N MET A 387 -5.16 32.06 -21.44
CA MET A 387 -4.64 33.43 -21.58
C MET A 387 -3.21 33.48 -21.02
N PRO A 388 -2.19 33.87 -21.80
CA PRO A 388 -0.83 34.05 -21.30
C PRO A 388 -0.79 35.15 -20.21
N PRO A 389 -0.05 34.98 -19.10
CA PRO A 389 0.05 36.00 -18.06
C PRO A 389 0.55 37.37 -18.57
N SER A 390 1.39 37.36 -19.62
CA SER A 390 1.86 38.56 -20.32
C SER A 390 0.75 39.33 -21.05
N GLU A 391 -0.29 38.64 -21.51
CA GLU A 391 -1.46 39.27 -22.15
C GLU A 391 -2.41 39.82 -21.10
N ILE A 392 -2.64 39.09 -20.01
CA ILE A 392 -3.41 39.56 -18.85
C ILE A 392 -2.78 40.86 -18.27
N ALA A 393 -1.45 40.94 -18.19
CA ALA A 393 -0.74 42.14 -17.74
C ALA A 393 -0.96 43.38 -18.62
N ARG A 394 -1.36 43.24 -19.90
CA ARG A 394 -1.66 44.38 -20.79
C ARG A 394 -2.97 45.11 -20.43
N LEU A 395 -3.78 44.56 -19.53
CA LEU A 395 -5.02 45.18 -19.05
C LEU A 395 -4.80 46.28 -17.99
N GLY A 396 -3.59 46.38 -17.43
CA GLY A 396 -3.27 47.36 -16.38
C GLY A 396 -4.16 47.17 -15.13
N ASP A 397 -4.89 48.22 -14.75
CA ASP A 397 -5.77 48.21 -13.57
C ASP A 397 -7.05 47.37 -13.73
N VAL A 398 -7.37 46.92 -14.95
CA VAL A 398 -8.62 46.17 -15.23
C VAL A 398 -8.49 44.72 -14.77
N ARG A 399 -8.94 44.46 -13.53
CA ARG A 399 -9.01 43.12 -12.96
C ARG A 399 -10.08 42.27 -13.63
N LEU A 400 -9.67 41.09 -14.13
CA LEU A 400 -10.59 40.07 -14.63
C LEU A 400 -11.26 39.32 -13.46
N ILE A 401 -12.56 39.05 -13.56
CA ILE A 401 -13.35 38.30 -12.57
C ILE A 401 -14.03 37.11 -13.26
N PRO A 402 -14.12 35.92 -12.62
CA PRO A 402 -14.91 34.81 -13.15
C PRO A 402 -16.39 35.19 -13.39
N GLY A 403 -16.98 34.68 -14.46
CA GLY A 403 -18.36 34.97 -14.87
C GLY A 403 -18.51 36.13 -15.86
N MET A 404 -17.49 36.96 -16.09
CA MET A 404 -17.55 38.04 -17.09
C MET A 404 -17.73 37.50 -18.52
N PRO A 405 -18.57 38.11 -19.38
CA PRO A 405 -18.76 37.69 -20.77
C PRO A 405 -17.57 38.06 -21.67
N VAL A 406 -17.23 37.17 -22.60
CA VAL A 406 -16.12 37.29 -23.56
C VAL A 406 -16.55 36.74 -24.93
N GLU A 407 -16.21 37.43 -26.01
CA GLU A 407 -16.28 36.89 -27.37
C GLU A 407 -14.90 36.33 -27.76
N ALA A 408 -14.86 35.04 -28.12
CA ALA A 408 -13.66 34.38 -28.61
C ALA A 408 -13.68 34.28 -30.14
N PHE A 409 -12.73 34.94 -30.79
CA PHE A 409 -12.49 34.91 -32.23
C PHE A 409 -11.39 33.88 -32.52
N VAL A 410 -11.77 32.61 -32.72
CA VAL A 410 -10.81 31.53 -33.00
C VAL A 410 -10.39 31.61 -34.46
N GLN A 411 -9.08 31.67 -34.73
CA GLN A 411 -8.56 31.68 -36.10
C GLN A 411 -8.72 30.30 -36.73
N THR A 412 -9.68 30.18 -37.65
CA THR A 412 -9.89 28.99 -38.48
C THR A 412 -8.86 28.94 -39.61
N GLY A 413 -8.47 27.73 -40.02
CA GLY A 413 -7.38 27.52 -40.97
C GLY A 413 -7.56 28.26 -42.30
N ASP A 414 -6.48 28.88 -42.77
CA ASP A 414 -6.49 29.79 -43.91
C ASP A 414 -6.97 29.12 -45.20
N ARG A 415 -7.89 29.79 -45.92
CA ARG A 415 -8.43 29.31 -47.19
C ARG A 415 -8.05 30.25 -48.32
N THR A 416 -7.69 29.70 -49.47
CA THR A 416 -7.47 30.51 -50.68
C THR A 416 -8.80 30.97 -51.24
N MET A 417 -8.83 32.14 -51.88
CA MET A 417 -10.06 32.69 -52.46
C MET A 417 -10.67 31.75 -53.52
N LEU A 418 -9.82 31.04 -54.27
CA LEU A 418 -10.21 29.98 -55.19
C LEU A 418 -10.92 28.80 -54.48
N ALA A 419 -10.40 28.35 -53.32
CA ALA A 419 -11.02 27.28 -52.55
C ALA A 419 -12.38 27.67 -51.97
N TYR A 420 -12.56 28.94 -51.58
CA TYR A 420 -13.86 29.45 -51.12
C TYR A 420 -14.93 29.41 -52.22
N LEU A 421 -14.57 29.80 -53.45
CA LEU A 421 -15.47 29.79 -54.61
C LEU A 421 -15.73 28.37 -55.16
N ALA A 422 -14.74 27.48 -55.11
CA ALA A 422 -14.87 26.12 -55.63
C ALA A 422 -15.60 25.16 -54.67
N LYS A 423 -15.55 25.39 -53.35
CA LYS A 423 -16.12 24.46 -52.35
C LYS A 423 -17.62 24.16 -52.55
N PRO A 424 -18.52 25.12 -52.81
CA PRO A 424 -19.95 24.82 -52.99
C PRO A 424 -20.23 23.87 -54.16
N LEU A 425 -19.52 24.05 -55.28
CA LEU A 425 -19.60 23.17 -56.45
C LEU A 425 -19.06 21.77 -56.14
N ASN A 426 -17.91 21.68 -55.47
CA ASN A 426 -17.30 20.42 -55.09
C ASN A 426 -18.17 19.65 -54.07
N ASP A 427 -18.71 20.31 -53.06
CA ASP A 427 -19.55 19.68 -52.04
C ASP A 427 -20.91 19.22 -52.61
N GLN A 428 -21.46 19.92 -53.61
CA GLN A 428 -22.65 19.47 -54.34
C GLN A 428 -22.34 18.26 -55.24
N LEU A 429 -21.23 18.27 -55.98
CA LEU A 429 -20.77 17.10 -56.76
C LEU A 429 -20.53 15.88 -55.85
N MET A 430 -19.85 16.07 -54.73
CA MET A 430 -19.59 15.01 -53.73
C MET A 430 -20.86 14.51 -53.04
N ARG A 431 -21.94 15.29 -52.97
CA ARG A 431 -23.28 14.82 -52.57
C ARG A 431 -23.95 14.00 -53.68
N ALA A 432 -23.93 14.48 -54.93
CA ALA A 432 -24.51 13.77 -56.07
C ALA A 432 -23.84 12.39 -56.32
N PHE A 433 -22.54 12.25 -56.01
CA PHE A 433 -21.82 10.97 -56.05
C PHE A 433 -21.89 10.14 -54.75
N ARG A 434 -22.70 10.55 -53.75
CA ARG A 434 -22.93 9.82 -52.49
C ARG A 434 -24.37 9.36 -52.27
N GLU A 435 -25.22 9.46 -53.28
CA GLU A 435 -26.59 8.93 -53.21
C GLU A 435 -26.61 7.43 -53.56
N LYS A 436 -26.57 6.58 -52.54
CA LYS A 436 -26.81 5.13 -52.61
C LYS A 436 -27.16 4.53 -51.25
#